data_AF-A0A3L6ZLI3-F1
#
_entry.id   AF-A0A3L6ZLI3-F1
#
_cell.length_a   1.000
_cell.length_b   1.000
_cell.length_c   1.000
_cell.angle_alpha   90.00
_cell.angle_beta   90.00
_cell.angle_gamma   90.00
#
_symmetry.space_group_name_H-M   'P 1'
#
loop_
_entity.id
_entity.type
_entity.pdbx_description
1 polymer ?
#
loop_
_entity_poly.entity_id
_entity_poly.type
_entity_poly.pdbx_seq_one_letter_code
_entity_poly.pdbx_strand_id
1 'polypeptide(L)'
;MIAPKAPTLSKAQEKAAYERATYRDKNTCQRCGRWGMTRDHRKERSRGGRTTPANLQGLCGSGTTGCHGWKGENPGIAVLQGYGVPGWADPTEWPARRYAADGRHIWCLYDDEGGWVEISSLEAAARIDGTRKEEGPQHGRPVQRASRTRATDRS
;
A
#
# COMPACT_ATOMS: atom_id res chain seq x y z
N MET A 1 -30.68 -9.43 -0.72
CA MET A 1 -30.23 -8.84 -2.00
C MET A 1 -28.72 -9.05 -2.11
N ILE A 2 -28.26 -9.95 -2.99
CA ILE A 2 -26.83 -10.15 -3.23
C ILE A 2 -26.39 -9.01 -4.15
N ALA A 3 -25.53 -8.11 -3.66
CA ALA A 3 -24.97 -7.05 -4.48
C ALA A 3 -24.23 -7.66 -5.69
N PRO A 4 -24.33 -7.05 -6.89
CA PRO A 4 -23.59 -7.55 -8.05
C PRO A 4 -22.10 -7.56 -7.75
N LYS A 5 -21.45 -8.68 -8.07
CA LYS A 5 -19.99 -8.82 -7.96
C LYS A 5 -19.34 -7.68 -8.75
N ALA A 6 -18.44 -6.94 -8.10
CA ALA A 6 -17.71 -5.87 -8.76
C ALA A 6 -17.05 -6.39 -10.05
N PRO A 7 -17.08 -5.63 -11.16
CA PRO A 7 -16.57 -6.09 -12.43
C PRO A 7 -15.07 -6.41 -12.33
N THR A 8 -14.68 -7.52 -12.97
CA THR A 8 -13.28 -7.94 -13.07
C THR A 8 -12.47 -6.86 -13.79
N LEU A 9 -11.21 -6.66 -13.39
CA LEU A 9 -10.32 -5.73 -14.09
C LEU A 9 -10.07 -6.20 -15.52
N SER A 10 -10.01 -5.28 -16.46
CA SER A 10 -9.54 -5.56 -17.82
C SER A 10 -8.03 -5.85 -17.81
N LYS A 11 -7.55 -6.57 -18.82
CA LYS A 11 -6.10 -6.84 -18.98
C LYS A 11 -5.27 -5.56 -19.01
N ALA A 12 -5.80 -4.49 -19.60
CA ALA A 12 -5.13 -3.18 -19.63
C ALA A 12 -5.02 -2.57 -18.22
N GLN A 13 -6.07 -2.69 -17.40
CA GLN A 13 -6.03 -2.24 -16.01
C GLN A 13 -5.04 -3.04 -15.17
N GLU A 14 -5.00 -4.37 -15.35
CA GLU A 14 -4.01 -5.21 -14.66
C GLU A 14 -2.58 -4.86 -15.06
N LYS A 15 -2.33 -4.63 -16.35
CA LYS A 15 -1.02 -4.18 -16.85
C LYS A 15 -0.61 -2.86 -16.21
N ALA A 16 -1.50 -1.87 -16.21
CA ALA A 16 -1.25 -0.57 -15.58
C ALA A 16 -0.97 -0.71 -14.08
N ALA A 17 -1.67 -1.63 -13.39
CA ALA A 17 -1.42 -1.88 -11.97
C ALA A 17 -0.01 -2.42 -11.71
N TYR A 18 0.46 -3.36 -12.54
CA TYR A 18 1.82 -3.87 -12.46
C TYR A 18 2.87 -2.81 -12.74
N GLU A 19 2.64 -1.94 -13.73
CA GLU A 19 3.55 -0.83 -14.07
C GLU A 19 3.66 0.17 -12.92
N ARG A 20 2.53 0.59 -12.34
CA ARG A 20 2.50 1.48 -11.18
C ARG A 20 3.25 0.90 -9.98
N ALA A 21 3.00 -0.36 -9.62
CA ALA A 21 3.70 -1.01 -8.52
C ALA A 21 5.22 -1.11 -8.79
N THR A 22 5.62 -1.42 -10.03
CA THR A 22 7.03 -1.50 -10.41
C THR A 22 7.72 -0.14 -10.29
N TYR A 23 7.05 0.92 -10.76
CA TYR A 23 7.55 2.29 -10.68
C TYR A 23 7.66 2.77 -9.23
N ARG A 24 6.58 2.62 -8.45
CA ARG A 24 6.52 2.96 -7.02
C ARG A 24 7.63 2.27 -6.22
N ASP A 25 7.90 1.00 -6.53
CA ASP A 25 8.88 0.18 -5.82
C ASP A 25 10.30 0.33 -6.39
N LYS A 26 10.47 1.13 -7.45
CA LYS A 26 11.76 1.36 -8.14
C LYS A 26 12.46 0.06 -8.52
N ASN A 27 11.68 -0.97 -8.87
CA ASN A 27 12.17 -2.32 -9.14
C ASN A 27 13.01 -2.96 -8.00
N THR A 28 12.75 -2.57 -6.75
CA THR A 28 13.43 -3.10 -5.56
C THR A 28 12.51 -3.98 -4.71
N CYS A 29 13.11 -4.95 -4.01
CA CYS A 29 12.43 -5.77 -3.03
C CYS A 29 12.08 -4.95 -1.78
N GLN A 30 10.79 -4.84 -1.48
CA GLN A 30 10.30 -4.07 -0.33
C GLN A 30 10.60 -4.73 1.02
N ARG A 31 11.06 -5.98 1.02
CA ARG A 31 11.51 -6.68 2.22
C ARG A 31 13.02 -6.59 2.46
N CYS A 32 13.86 -6.74 1.44
CA CYS A 32 15.32 -6.82 1.62
C CYS A 32 16.14 -5.81 0.83
N GLY A 33 15.51 -4.90 0.09
CA GLY A 33 16.18 -3.85 -0.68
C GLY A 33 16.91 -4.28 -1.95
N ARG A 34 17.04 -5.59 -2.22
CA ARG A 34 17.68 -6.08 -3.45
C ARG A 34 16.97 -5.58 -4.71
N TRP A 35 17.76 -5.24 -5.72
CA TRP A 35 17.27 -4.92 -7.05
C TRP A 35 16.77 -6.17 -7.78
N GLY A 36 15.72 -6.02 -8.59
CA GLY A 36 15.06 -7.11 -9.29
C GLY A 36 13.95 -7.72 -8.43
N MET A 37 12.71 -7.66 -8.94
CA MET A 37 11.53 -8.10 -8.20
C MET A 37 10.50 -8.80 -9.09
N THR A 38 9.71 -9.65 -8.46
CA THR A 38 8.41 -10.07 -8.94
C THR A 38 7.34 -9.24 -8.22
N ARG A 39 6.23 -8.97 -8.93
CA ARG A 39 5.09 -8.23 -8.39
C ARG A 39 4.19 -9.23 -7.67
N ASP A 40 4.33 -9.28 -6.36
CA ASP A 40 3.62 -10.18 -5.46
C ASP A 40 2.30 -9.53 -5.00
N HIS A 41 1.25 -10.35 -4.88
CA HIS A 41 -0.03 -9.92 -4.31
C HIS A 41 0.01 -10.01 -2.79
N ARG A 42 -0.20 -8.89 -2.09
CA ARG A 42 -0.26 -8.86 -0.61
C ARG A 42 -1.44 -9.68 -0.08
N LYS A 43 -2.62 -9.50 -0.66
CA LYS A 43 -3.80 -10.36 -0.52
C LYS A 43 -3.82 -11.35 -1.67
N GLU A 44 -3.74 -12.64 -1.35
CA GLU A 44 -3.70 -13.69 -2.38
C GLU A 44 -4.92 -13.68 -3.30
N ARG A 45 -4.69 -13.99 -4.59
CA ARG A 45 -5.76 -14.11 -5.59
C ARG A 45 -6.80 -15.17 -5.22
N SER A 46 -6.37 -16.30 -4.67
CA SER A 46 -7.23 -17.38 -4.15
C SER A 46 -8.19 -16.90 -3.05
N ARG A 47 -7.85 -15.80 -2.37
CA ARG A 47 -8.63 -15.17 -1.30
C ARG A 47 -9.33 -13.89 -1.78
N GLY A 48 -9.55 -13.74 -3.08
CA GLY A 48 -10.23 -12.59 -3.67
C GLY A 48 -9.36 -11.36 -3.86
N GLY A 49 -8.03 -11.47 -3.73
CA GLY A 49 -7.09 -10.41 -4.03
C GLY A 49 -7.09 -10.01 -5.51
N ARG A 50 -7.31 -8.72 -5.78
CA ARG A 50 -7.32 -8.16 -7.15
C ARG A 50 -5.92 -7.67 -7.55
N THR A 51 -5.67 -7.57 -8.85
CA THR A 51 -4.44 -6.99 -9.40
C THR A 51 -4.53 -5.45 -9.39
N THR A 52 -4.46 -4.82 -8.21
CA THR A 52 -4.43 -3.36 -8.05
C THR A 52 -3.10 -2.90 -7.45
N PRO A 53 -2.68 -1.64 -7.63
CA PRO A 53 -1.43 -1.14 -7.04
C PRO A 53 -1.35 -1.28 -5.52
N ALA A 54 -2.46 -1.08 -4.80
CA ALA A 54 -2.49 -1.25 -3.35
C ALA A 54 -2.23 -2.69 -2.89
N ASN A 55 -2.65 -3.63 -3.73
CA ASN A 55 -2.48 -5.05 -3.47
C ASN A 55 -1.18 -5.64 -4.03
N LEU A 56 -0.37 -4.87 -4.75
CA LEU A 56 0.89 -5.34 -5.32
C LEU A 56 2.09 -4.79 -4.55
N GLN A 57 3.16 -5.57 -4.47
CA GLN A 57 4.46 -5.15 -3.92
C GLN A 57 5.61 -5.86 -4.64
N GLY A 58 6.79 -5.25 -4.63
CA GLY A 58 8.02 -5.87 -5.11
C GLY A 58 8.65 -6.78 -4.10
N LEU A 59 8.86 -8.05 -4.47
CA LEU A 59 9.67 -8.98 -3.71
C LEU A 59 10.67 -9.68 -4.63
N CYS A 60 11.91 -9.88 -4.16
CA CYS A 60 12.90 -10.64 -4.94
C CYS A 60 12.56 -12.14 -4.96
N GLY A 61 13.00 -12.83 -6.01
CA GLY A 61 12.75 -14.26 -6.21
C GLY A 61 11.40 -14.54 -6.88
N SER A 62 10.93 -15.77 -6.76
CA SER A 62 9.67 -16.29 -7.28
C SER A 62 8.73 -16.70 -6.15
N GLY A 63 7.51 -17.16 -6.46
CA GLY A 63 6.60 -17.73 -5.45
C GLY A 63 7.16 -18.91 -4.64
N THR A 64 8.36 -19.41 -4.97
CA THR A 64 9.06 -20.50 -4.28
C THR A 64 10.49 -20.15 -3.87
N THR A 65 10.99 -18.94 -4.17
CA THR A 65 12.37 -18.54 -3.86
C THR A 65 12.44 -17.10 -3.36
N GLY A 66 13.49 -16.76 -2.61
CA GLY A 66 13.71 -15.40 -2.14
C GLY A 66 12.62 -14.89 -1.18
N CYS A 67 12.38 -13.58 -1.18
CA CYS A 67 11.40 -12.98 -0.27
C CYS A 67 9.96 -13.28 -0.69
N HIS A 68 9.71 -13.48 -1.98
CA HIS A 68 8.40 -13.89 -2.47
C HIS A 68 8.09 -15.32 -1.99
N GLY A 69 9.02 -16.27 -2.14
CA GLY A 69 8.87 -17.63 -1.61
C GLY A 69 8.69 -17.66 -0.09
N TRP A 70 9.52 -16.91 0.64
CA TRP A 70 9.42 -16.81 2.10
C TRP A 70 8.02 -16.37 2.55
N LYS A 71 7.38 -15.42 1.85
CA LYS A 71 6.02 -14.97 2.18
C LYS A 71 5.00 -16.10 2.06
N GLY A 72 5.11 -16.93 1.02
CA GLY A 72 4.23 -18.09 0.82
C GLY A 72 4.41 -19.17 1.89
N GLU A 73 5.65 -19.38 2.35
CA GLU A 73 5.96 -20.33 3.43
C GLU A 73 5.56 -19.82 4.81
N ASN A 74 5.47 -18.49 4.98
CA ASN A 74 5.24 -17.84 6.28
C ASN A 74 4.04 -16.87 6.26
N PRO A 75 2.83 -17.29 5.85
CA PRO A 75 1.73 -16.37 5.56
C PRO A 75 1.27 -15.57 6.79
N GLY A 76 1.20 -16.19 7.97
CA GLY A 76 0.83 -15.49 9.22
C GLY A 76 1.85 -14.43 9.63
N ILE A 77 3.13 -14.76 9.57
CA ILE A 77 4.22 -13.82 9.86
C ILE A 77 4.25 -12.71 8.80
N ALA A 78 4.01 -13.03 7.53
CA ALA A 78 3.96 -12.05 6.46
C ALA A 78 2.85 -11.01 6.68
N VAL A 79 1.67 -11.43 7.14
CA VAL A 79 0.58 -10.52 7.53
C VAL A 79 1.03 -9.58 8.66
N LEU A 80 1.58 -10.12 9.75
CA LEU A 80 2.04 -9.34 10.90
C LEU A 80 3.19 -8.38 10.56
N GLN A 81 4.04 -8.75 9.60
CA GLN A 81 5.15 -7.92 9.14
C GLN A 81 4.78 -6.95 8.02
N GLY A 82 3.51 -6.88 7.60
CA GLY A 82 3.05 -5.94 6.58
C GLY A 82 3.31 -6.37 5.13
N TYR A 83 3.75 -7.60 4.89
CA TYR A 83 3.95 -8.16 3.55
C TYR A 83 2.74 -8.97 3.06
N GLY A 84 1.79 -9.29 3.94
CA GLY A 84 0.54 -9.98 3.61
C GLY A 84 -0.68 -9.17 4.05
N VAL A 85 -1.84 -9.50 3.49
CA VAL A 85 -3.14 -8.93 3.86
C VAL A 85 -4.13 -10.09 4.12
N PRO A 86 -4.84 -10.10 5.27
CA PRO A 86 -5.86 -11.11 5.55
C PRO A 86 -6.96 -11.16 4.48
N GLY A 87 -7.56 -12.34 4.30
CA GLY A 87 -8.63 -12.55 3.31
C GLY A 87 -9.85 -11.63 3.48
N TRP A 88 -10.12 -11.15 4.69
CA TRP A 88 -11.22 -10.25 5.01
C TRP A 88 -10.85 -8.76 4.94
N ALA A 89 -9.56 -8.43 4.91
CA ALA A 89 -9.09 -7.05 4.96
C ALA A 89 -8.98 -6.41 3.55
N ASP A 90 -9.07 -5.09 3.51
CA ASP A 90 -8.82 -4.28 2.31
C ASP A 90 -7.32 -3.95 2.20
N PRO A 91 -6.64 -4.26 1.07
CA PRO A 91 -5.24 -3.90 0.83
C PRO A 91 -4.93 -2.39 0.94
N THR A 92 -5.90 -1.52 0.66
CA THR A 92 -5.75 -0.05 0.77
C THR A 92 -5.73 0.44 2.21
N GLU A 93 -6.30 -0.35 3.12
CA GLU A 93 -6.43 0.00 4.53
C GLU A 93 -5.50 -0.76 5.46
N TRP A 94 -4.98 -1.90 4.98
CA TRP A 94 -4.10 -2.78 5.74
C TRP A 94 -2.64 -2.30 5.68
N PRO A 95 -1.95 -2.15 6.83
CA PRO A 95 -0.56 -1.69 6.87
C PRO A 95 0.38 -2.52 6.00
N ALA A 96 1.22 -1.83 5.23
CA ALA A 96 2.28 -2.40 4.45
C ALA A 96 3.63 -2.03 5.06
N ARG A 97 4.63 -2.91 4.89
CA ARG A 97 6.02 -2.60 5.21
C ARG A 97 6.81 -2.39 3.92
N ARG A 98 7.54 -1.28 3.86
CA ARG A 98 8.25 -0.81 2.67
C ARG A 98 9.72 -0.59 2.98
N TYR A 99 10.57 -0.88 2.00
CA TYR A 99 11.98 -0.48 2.04
C TYR A 99 12.11 0.95 1.49
N ALA A 100 12.58 1.88 2.33
CA ALA A 100 12.77 3.27 2.00
C ALA A 100 14.15 3.51 1.36
N ALA A 101 14.30 4.64 0.66
CA ALA A 101 15.52 4.98 -0.06
C ALA A 101 16.75 5.18 0.86
N ASP A 102 16.52 5.49 2.15
CA ASP A 102 17.55 5.63 3.16
C ASP A 102 17.92 4.30 3.85
N GLY A 103 17.37 3.18 3.36
CA GLY A 103 17.68 1.84 3.82
C GLY A 103 16.85 1.35 5.02
N ARG A 104 15.92 2.16 5.53
CA ARG A 104 15.04 1.77 6.64
C ARG A 104 13.78 1.06 6.14
N HIS A 105 13.14 0.30 7.02
CA HIS A 105 11.77 -0.16 6.80
C HIS A 105 10.78 0.79 7.45
N ILE A 106 9.82 1.27 6.67
CA ILE A 106 8.73 2.11 7.13
C ILE A 106 7.40 1.38 7.02
N TRP A 107 6.45 1.78 7.86
CA TRP A 107 5.05 1.39 7.72
C TRP A 107 4.34 2.38 6.82
N CYS A 108 3.48 1.89 5.94
CA CYS A 108 2.71 2.73 5.03
C CYS A 108 1.36 2.11 4.67
N LEU A 109 0.50 2.93 4.08
CA LEU A 109 -0.66 2.47 3.32
C LEU A 109 -0.40 2.68 1.83
N TYR A 110 -0.84 1.74 1.02
CA TYR A 110 -0.82 1.88 -0.43
C TYR A 110 -2.20 2.28 -0.94
N ASP A 111 -2.23 3.08 -1.99
CA ASP A 111 -3.45 3.39 -2.73
C ASP A 111 -3.47 2.70 -4.11
N ASP A 112 -4.61 2.79 -4.80
CA ASP A 112 -4.80 2.20 -6.14
C ASP A 112 -4.27 3.09 -7.28
N GLU A 113 -3.76 4.28 -6.98
CA GLU A 113 -3.04 5.14 -7.93
C GLU A 113 -1.54 4.81 -7.98
N GLY A 114 -1.06 3.97 -7.05
CA GLY A 114 0.35 3.59 -6.92
C GLY A 114 1.14 4.52 -6.00
N GLY A 115 0.45 5.37 -5.24
CA GLY A 115 1.02 6.15 -4.15
C GLY A 115 1.15 5.36 -2.86
N TRP A 116 1.72 6.02 -1.86
CA TRP A 116 1.81 5.53 -0.50
C TRP A 116 1.87 6.69 0.49
N VAL A 117 1.34 6.44 1.69
CA VAL A 117 1.41 7.37 2.82
C VAL A 117 2.07 6.65 3.97
N GLU A 118 3.12 7.24 4.53
CA GLU A 118 3.79 6.71 5.73
C GLU A 118 2.85 6.81 6.94
N ILE A 119 2.83 5.76 7.76
CA ILE A 119 2.08 5.71 9.02
C ILE A 119 3.03 5.33 10.15
N SER A 120 2.68 5.70 11.38
CA SER A 120 3.48 5.32 12.55
C SER A 120 3.42 3.81 12.82
N SER A 121 4.41 3.28 13.53
CA SER A 121 4.39 1.88 14.00
C SER A 121 3.22 1.60 14.94
N LEU A 122 2.80 2.60 15.73
CA LEU A 122 1.65 2.50 16.63
C LEU A 122 0.34 2.37 15.82
N GLU A 123 0.19 3.19 14.78
CA GLU A 123 -0.97 3.10 13.90
C GLU A 123 -1.01 1.78 13.13
N ALA A 124 0.14 1.30 12.65
CA ALA A 124 0.23 -0.01 12.02
C ALA A 124 -0.20 -1.13 12.97
N ALA A 125 0.27 -1.10 14.23
CA ALA A 125 -0.13 -2.06 15.25
C ALA A 125 -1.64 -2.03 15.51
N ALA A 126 -2.22 -0.83 15.71
CA ALA A 126 -3.65 -0.63 15.96
C ALA A 126 -4.55 -1.09 14.79
N ARG A 127 -4.03 -1.08 13.57
CA ARG A 127 -4.73 -1.60 12.38
C ARG A 127 -4.63 -3.13 12.29
N ILE A 128 -3.49 -3.70 12.68
CA ILE A 128 -3.23 -5.15 12.64
C ILE A 128 -3.98 -5.88 13.76
N ASP A 129 -4.04 -5.30 14.96
CA ASP A 129 -4.74 -5.87 16.11
C ASP A 129 -6.26 -5.67 16.06
N GLY A 130 -6.76 -4.81 15.16
CA GLY A 130 -8.18 -4.48 15.02
C GLY A 130 -8.70 -3.47 16.05
N THR A 131 -7.83 -2.80 16.80
CA THR A 131 -8.18 -1.83 17.86
C THR A 131 -8.40 -0.41 17.35
N ARG A 132 -8.66 -0.20 16.05
CA ARG A 132 -9.07 1.13 15.56
C ARG A 132 -10.22 1.65 16.43
N LYS A 133 -9.97 2.71 17.20
CA LYS A 133 -11.03 3.59 17.67
C LYS A 133 -11.70 4.14 16.41
N GLU A 134 -13.00 3.97 16.29
CA GLU A 134 -13.78 4.62 15.25
C GLU A 134 -13.58 6.13 15.36
N GLU A 135 -12.83 6.72 14.42
CA GLU A 135 -12.98 8.14 14.11
C GLU A 135 -13.65 8.23 12.74
N GLY A 136 -14.87 8.79 12.75
CA GLY A 136 -15.74 8.94 11.58
C GLY A 136 -15.22 9.90 10.50
N PRO A 137 -15.95 10.08 9.39
CA PRO A 137 -15.37 10.62 8.16
C PRO A 137 -15.31 12.16 8.09
N GLN A 138 -14.09 12.62 7.76
CA GLN A 138 -13.69 13.71 6.83
C GLN A 138 -14.20 15.15 7.06
N HIS A 139 -13.30 16.14 6.89
CA HIS A 139 -13.32 17.20 5.85
C HIS A 139 -12.43 18.40 6.24
N GLY A 140 -11.16 18.39 5.82
CA GLY A 140 -10.28 19.56 5.86
C GLY A 140 -10.22 20.22 4.48
N ARG A 141 -11.05 21.24 4.25
CA ARG A 141 -10.99 22.10 3.05
C ARG A 141 -9.62 22.78 2.95
N PRO A 142 -9.05 23.00 1.75
CA PRO A 142 -7.89 23.86 1.62
C PRO A 142 -8.33 25.32 1.86
N VAL A 143 -7.78 25.94 2.90
CA VAL A 143 -7.91 27.38 3.14
C VAL A 143 -7.06 28.10 2.11
N GLN A 144 -7.69 28.70 1.12
CA GLN A 144 -7.04 29.65 0.23
C GLN A 144 -6.56 30.85 1.05
N ARG A 145 -5.24 31.06 1.09
CA ARG A 145 -4.62 32.20 1.75
C ARG A 145 -4.78 33.42 0.86
N ALA A 146 -5.74 34.29 1.17
CA ALA A 146 -5.83 35.60 0.53
C ALA A 146 -4.65 36.47 0.96
N SER A 147 -3.73 36.73 0.04
CA SER A 147 -2.69 37.74 0.14
C SER A 147 -3.32 39.12 0.13
N ARG A 148 -3.27 39.83 1.27
CA ARG A 148 -3.52 41.27 1.31
C ARG A 148 -2.18 41.99 1.18
N THR A 149 -2.01 42.68 0.07
CA THR A 149 -1.00 43.70 -0.16
C THR A 149 -1.17 44.85 0.83
N ARG A 150 -0.09 45.27 1.50
CA ARG A 150 -0.04 46.54 2.22
C ARG A 150 0.14 47.67 1.20
N ALA A 151 -0.86 48.51 1.05
CA ALA A 151 -0.68 49.83 0.47
C ALA A 151 0.06 50.71 1.48
N THR A 152 1.04 51.44 0.95
CA THR A 152 1.77 52.51 1.64
C THR A 152 1.14 53.83 1.21
N ASP A 153 0.95 54.75 2.15
CA ASP A 153 0.98 56.22 1.98
C ASP A 153 0.73 56.82 3.38
N ARG A 154 1.65 57.56 4.02
CA ARG A 154 2.14 58.93 3.73
C ARG A 154 1.00 59.92 3.48
N SER A 155 0.66 60.66 4.53
CA SER A 155 0.81 62.13 4.66
C SER A 155 0.42 62.58 6.05
#